data_AF-A0A0A1ZSD4-F1
#
_entry.id   AF-A0A0A1ZSD4-F1
#
_cell.length_a   1.000
_cell.length_b   1.000
_cell.length_c   1.000
_cell.angle_alpha   90.00
_cell.angle_beta   90.00
_cell.angle_gamma   90.00
#
_symmetry.space_group_name_H-M   'P 1'
#
loop_
_entity.id
_entity.type
_entity.pdbx_description
1 polymer ?
#
loop_
_entity_poly.entity_id
_entity_poly.type
_entity_poly.pdbx_seq_one_letter_code
_entity_poly.pdbx_strand_id
1 'polypeptide(L)'
;MIEIIIKKTNGDDISLDDCALFNAPASEEIENSNLLNCSYVLEISSQGVSDELTSERDFKTFKGFPVNVELNQKNSKIKFLNGLLYEKSKDYLAINIKGKIKKIPFDEVLKISLCTLKD
;
A
#
# COMPACT_ATOMS: atom_id res chain seq x y z
N MET A 1 25.10 -1.67 -4.20
CA MET A 1 24.07 -0.93 -3.44
C MET A 1 23.31 -1.95 -2.62
N ILE A 2 23.13 -1.69 -1.34
CA ILE A 2 22.39 -2.55 -0.40
C ILE A 2 21.16 -1.75 0.00
N GLU A 3 19.98 -2.31 -0.24
CA GLU A 3 18.71 -1.72 0.15
C GLU A 3 18.12 -2.53 1.30
N ILE A 4 17.75 -1.85 2.39
CA ILE A 4 17.06 -2.43 3.53
C ILE A 4 15.72 -1.73 3.71
N ILE A 5 14.65 -2.51 3.57
CA ILE A 5 13.28 -2.05 3.76
C ILE A 5 12.84 -2.40 5.18
N ILE A 6 12.47 -1.38 5.96
CA ILE A 6 11.99 -1.53 7.34
C ILE A 6 10.49 -1.26 7.46
N LYS A 7 9.85 -1.95 8.42
CA LYS A 7 8.46 -1.74 8.80
C LYS A 7 8.31 -1.90 10.32
N LYS A 8 7.42 -1.12 10.94
CA LYS A 8 7.06 -1.35 12.34
C LYS A 8 6.09 -2.52 12.44
N THR A 9 6.28 -3.37 13.45
CA THR A 9 5.43 -4.54 13.68
C THR A 9 4.01 -4.15 14.14
N ASN A 10 3.84 -2.95 14.68
CA ASN A 10 2.55 -2.41 15.11
C ASN A 10 1.73 -1.80 13.95
N GLY A 11 2.30 -1.70 12.74
CA GLY A 11 1.64 -1.13 11.56
C GLY A 11 1.71 0.39 11.44
N ASP A 12 2.41 1.08 12.36
CA ASP A 12 2.66 2.52 12.23
C ASP A 12 3.63 2.82 11.09
N ASP A 13 3.53 4.04 10.56
CA ASP A 13 4.48 4.54 9.57
C ASP A 13 5.91 4.63 10.14
N ILE A 14 6.86 4.38 9.25
CA ILE A 14 8.29 4.61 9.48
C ILE A 14 8.57 6.08 9.16
N SER A 15 9.05 6.83 10.15
CA SER A 15 9.52 8.19 9.98
C SER A 15 10.96 8.25 9.44
N LEU A 16 11.42 9.44 9.03
CA LEU A 16 12.81 9.65 8.65
C LEU A 16 13.78 9.36 9.82
N ASP A 17 13.39 9.70 11.05
CA ASP A 17 14.17 9.40 12.24
C ASP A 17 14.29 7.89 12.47
N ASP A 18 13.22 7.12 12.23
CA ASP A 18 13.27 5.66 12.32
C ASP A 18 14.27 5.06 11.31
N CYS A 19 14.29 5.55 10.07
CA CYS A 19 15.30 5.14 9.07
C CYS A 19 16.72 5.51 9.51
N ALA A 20 16.91 6.72 10.03
CA ALA A 20 18.21 7.20 10.49
C ALA A 20 18.73 6.39 11.70
N LEU A 21 17.85 6.06 12.64
CA LEU A 21 18.17 5.24 13.81
C LEU A 21 18.60 3.82 13.42
N PHE A 22 18.04 3.26 12.34
CA PHE A 22 18.39 1.92 11.88
C PHE A 22 19.70 1.88 11.09
N ASN A 23 20.15 3.02 10.55
CA ASN A 23 21.35 3.09 9.70
C ASN A 23 22.63 2.64 10.43
N ALA A 24 22.88 3.19 11.62
CA ALA A 24 24.08 2.85 12.40
C ALA A 24 24.18 1.35 12.74
N PRO A 25 23.20 0.70 13.40
CA PRO A 25 23.29 -0.71 13.74
C PRO A 25 23.35 -1.61 12.50
N ALA A 26 22.64 -1.27 11.41
CA ALA A 26 22.73 -2.04 10.17
C ALA A 26 24.12 -1.98 9.54
N SER A 27 24.72 -0.79 9.49
CA SER A 27 26.07 -0.62 8.95
C SER A 27 27.12 -1.37 9.78
N GLU A 28 27.01 -1.31 11.12
CA GLU A 28 27.94 -1.99 12.02
C GLU A 28 27.92 -3.50 11.81
N GLU A 29 26.73 -4.10 11.66
CA GLU A 29 26.64 -5.55 11.44
C GLU A 29 27.10 -5.98 10.05
N ILE A 30 26.92 -5.14 9.02
CA ILE A 30 27.47 -5.42 7.69
C ILE A 30 29.00 -5.45 7.76
N GLU A 31 29.62 -4.48 8.43
CA GLU A 31 31.08 -4.45 8.60
C GLU A 31 31.59 -5.64 9.44
N ASN A 32 30.95 -5.95 10.57
CA ASN A 32 31.33 -7.07 11.44
C ASN A 32 31.23 -8.43 10.73
N SER A 33 30.27 -8.58 9.81
CA SER A 33 30.06 -9.82 9.08
C SER A 33 31.23 -10.20 8.17
N ASN A 34 32.06 -9.23 7.75
CA ASN A 34 33.12 -9.39 6.75
C ASN A 34 32.64 -10.11 5.47
N LEU A 35 31.35 -9.99 5.13
CA LEU A 35 30.75 -10.65 3.95
C LEU A 35 31.03 -9.91 2.65
N LEU A 36 31.35 -8.61 2.73
CA LEU A 36 31.49 -7.72 1.58
C LEU A 36 32.89 -7.14 1.53
N ASN A 37 33.65 -7.50 0.49
CA ASN A 37 35.02 -7.00 0.26
C ASN A 37 35.05 -5.88 -0.81
N CYS A 38 33.97 -5.10 -0.93
CA CYS A 38 33.85 -4.04 -1.92
C CYS A 38 33.14 -2.82 -1.32
N SER A 39 33.35 -1.65 -1.94
CA SER A 39 32.61 -0.45 -1.57
C SER A 39 31.13 -0.60 -1.89
N TYR A 40 30.27 -0.12 -0.99
CA TYR A 40 28.83 -0.15 -1.15
C TYR A 40 28.20 1.18 -0.72
N VAL A 41 26.93 1.35 -1.11
CA VAL A 41 26.04 2.38 -0.60
C VAL A 41 24.93 1.64 0.13
N LEU A 42 24.70 2.01 1.38
CA LEU A 42 23.59 1.52 2.20
C LEU A 42 22.42 2.49 2.09
N GLU A 43 21.28 1.98 1.65
CA GLU A 43 20.03 2.72 1.58
C GLU A 43 19.01 2.07 2.52
N ILE A 44 18.45 2.88 3.42
CA ILE A 44 17.42 2.45 4.37
C ILE A 44 16.14 3.17 4.03
N SER A 45 15.12 2.39 3.66
CA SER A 45 13.83 2.89 3.22
C SER A 45 12.72 2.28 4.06
N SER A 46 11.61 3.01 4.19
CA SER A 46 10.38 2.40 4.67
C SER A 46 9.79 1.50 3.58
N GLN A 47 8.86 0.61 3.94
CA GLN A 47 8.09 -0.18 2.97
C GLN A 47 7.26 0.69 1.99
N GLY A 48 7.29 2.01 2.12
CA GLY A 48 6.38 2.92 1.46
C GLY A 48 5.02 2.92 2.14
N VAL A 49 4.18 3.86 1.72
CA VAL A 49 2.77 3.88 2.12
C VAL A 49 2.06 2.78 1.34
N SER A 50 1.28 1.95 2.01
CA SER A 50 0.42 0.98 1.33
C SER A 50 -0.56 1.72 0.42
N ASP A 51 -0.65 1.30 -0.84
CA ASP A 51 -1.70 1.80 -1.73
C ASP A 51 -3.09 1.32 -1.31
N GLU A 52 -3.20 0.42 -0.32
CA GLU A 52 -4.47 -0.09 0.18
C GLU A 52 -5.21 0.94 1.03
N LEU A 53 -6.46 1.21 0.67
CA LEU A 53 -7.35 2.13 1.38
C LEU A 53 -8.09 1.36 2.48
N THR A 54 -7.80 1.70 3.74
CA THR A 54 -8.38 0.97 4.90
C THR A 54 -9.15 1.90 5.82
N SER A 55 -8.64 3.12 6.07
CA SER A 55 -9.20 4.07 7.03
C SER A 55 -10.21 5.02 6.39
N GLU A 56 -11.17 5.55 7.17
CA GLU A 56 -12.11 6.58 6.68
C GLU A 56 -11.39 7.81 6.12
N ARG A 57 -10.22 8.15 6.67
CA ARG A 57 -9.37 9.23 6.18
C ARG A 57 -8.92 8.95 4.76
N ASP A 58 -8.48 7.73 4.47
CA ASP A 58 -8.01 7.34 3.12
C ASP A 58 -9.13 7.55 2.11
N PHE A 59 -10.33 7.03 2.39
CA PHE A 59 -11.48 7.15 1.49
C PHE A 59 -11.91 8.61 1.26
N LYS A 60 -11.74 9.48 2.26
CA LYS A 60 -12.03 10.91 2.13
C LYS A 60 -10.96 11.62 1.31
N THR A 61 -9.68 11.34 1.57
CA THR A 61 -8.53 11.95 0.90
C THR A 61 -8.48 11.58 -0.58
N PHE A 62 -8.69 10.30 -0.90
CA PHE A 62 -8.53 9.77 -2.25
C PHE A 62 -9.82 9.71 -3.06
N LYS A 63 -10.87 10.44 -2.64
CA LYS A 63 -12.11 10.54 -3.42
C LYS A 63 -11.79 11.12 -4.81
N GLY A 64 -12.26 10.44 -5.84
CA GLY A 64 -12.01 10.76 -7.25
C GLY A 64 -10.76 10.11 -7.84
N PHE A 65 -9.91 9.48 -7.03
CA PHE A 65 -8.70 8.83 -7.52
C PHE A 65 -8.98 7.45 -8.12
N PRO A 66 -8.15 6.97 -9.05
CA PRO A 66 -8.30 5.64 -9.62
C PRO A 66 -7.98 4.58 -8.57
N VAL A 67 -8.86 3.58 -8.50
CA VAL A 67 -8.76 2.45 -7.58
C VAL A 67 -8.99 1.13 -8.31
N ASN A 68 -8.32 0.09 -7.82
CA ASN A 68 -8.60 -1.30 -8.10
C ASN A 68 -9.33 -1.91 -6.90
N VAL A 69 -10.46 -2.54 -7.16
CA VAL A 69 -11.28 -3.21 -6.14
C VAL A 69 -11.25 -4.70 -6.43
N GLU A 70 -10.71 -5.46 -5.48
CA GLU A 70 -10.72 -6.92 -5.49
C GLU A 70 -11.99 -7.41 -4.81
N LEU A 71 -12.73 -8.26 -5.52
CA LEU A 71 -14.01 -8.80 -5.08
C LEU A 71 -13.95 -10.31 -4.93
N ASN A 72 -14.62 -10.81 -3.91
CA ASN A 72 -14.93 -12.22 -3.76
C ASN A 72 -16.25 -12.53 -4.45
N GLN A 73 -16.21 -13.26 -5.57
CA GLN A 73 -17.44 -13.76 -6.19
C GLN A 73 -17.84 -15.11 -5.60
N LYS A 74 -19.16 -15.39 -5.65
CA LYS A 74 -19.71 -16.73 -5.38
C LYS A 74 -18.90 -17.80 -6.15
N ASN A 75 -18.50 -18.86 -5.45
CA ASN A 75 -17.57 -19.92 -5.90
C ASN A 75 -16.08 -19.57 -5.84
N SER A 76 -15.66 -18.68 -4.92
CA SER A 76 -14.25 -18.37 -4.64
C SER A 76 -13.47 -17.86 -5.85
N LYS A 77 -14.15 -17.18 -6.79
CA LYS A 77 -13.49 -16.54 -7.93
C LYS A 77 -13.18 -15.09 -7.59
N ILE A 78 -11.91 -14.73 -7.67
CA ILE A 78 -11.45 -13.35 -7.50
C ILE A 78 -11.80 -12.57 -8.76
N LYS A 79 -12.39 -11.40 -8.59
CA LYS A 79 -12.67 -10.46 -9.68
C LYS A 79 -12.13 -9.08 -9.35
N PHE A 80 -11.52 -8.44 -10.33
CA PHE A 80 -11.04 -7.07 -10.22
C PHE A 80 -11.98 -6.10 -10.92
N LEU A 81 -12.21 -4.94 -10.30
CA LEU A 81 -12.91 -3.81 -10.89
C LEU A 81 -12.06 -2.54 -10.76
N ASN A 82 -11.90 -1.83 -11.87
CA ASN A 82 -11.15 -0.59 -11.93
C ASN A 82 -12.12 0.57 -12.17
N GLY A 83 -11.93 1.66 -11.44
CA GLY A 83 -12.75 2.86 -11.57
C GLY A 83 -12.22 3.99 -10.71
N LEU A 84 -12.94 5.11 -10.66
CA LEU A 84 -12.63 6.21 -9.76
C LEU A 84 -13.37 6.02 -8.44
N LEU A 85 -12.69 6.18 -7.31
CA LEU A 85 -13.31 6.12 -5.99
C LEU A 85 -14.38 7.21 -5.89
N TYR A 86 -15.63 6.83 -5.64
CA TYR A 86 -16.73 7.80 -5.56
C TYR A 86 -17.15 8.06 -4.11
N GLU A 87 -17.40 7.01 -3.35
CA GLU A 87 -17.90 7.10 -1.97
C GLU A 87 -17.65 5.79 -1.21
N LYS A 88 -17.38 5.90 0.09
CA LYS A 88 -17.51 4.81 1.06
C LYS A 88 -18.68 5.13 1.98
N SER A 89 -19.64 4.21 2.05
CA SER A 89 -20.72 4.21 3.03
C SER A 89 -20.40 3.21 4.15
N LYS A 90 -21.36 2.96 5.06
CA LYS A 90 -21.26 1.85 6.02
C LYS A 90 -21.50 0.49 5.36
N ASP A 91 -22.38 0.44 4.37
CA ASP A 91 -22.85 -0.83 3.77
C ASP A 91 -22.21 -1.16 2.43
N TYR A 92 -21.69 -0.16 1.71
CA TYR A 92 -21.17 -0.34 0.36
C TYR A 92 -19.99 0.58 0.02
N LEU A 93 -19.19 0.13 -0.95
CA LEU A 93 -18.24 0.94 -1.71
C LEU A 93 -18.87 1.37 -3.05
N ALA A 94 -18.78 2.65 -3.40
CA ALA A 94 -19.17 3.15 -4.71
C ALA A 94 -17.96 3.58 -5.52
N ILE A 95 -17.87 3.08 -6.76
CA ILE A 95 -16.85 3.48 -7.75
C ILE A 95 -17.51 3.93 -9.05
N ASN A 96 -16.92 4.93 -9.71
CA ASN A 96 -17.34 5.37 -11.04
C ASN A 96 -16.56 4.60 -12.10
N ILE A 97 -17.28 3.81 -12.92
CA ILE A 97 -16.72 3.07 -14.04
C ILE A 97 -17.24 3.71 -15.33
N LYS A 98 -16.38 4.44 -16.04
CA LYS A 98 -16.68 5.07 -17.33
C LYS A 98 -17.99 5.90 -17.31
N GLY A 99 -18.18 6.71 -16.28
CA GLY A 99 -19.34 7.59 -16.09
C GLY A 99 -20.53 6.97 -15.36
N LYS A 100 -20.47 5.67 -15.01
CA LYS A 100 -21.54 4.98 -14.27
C LYS A 100 -21.11 4.67 -12.85
N ILE A 101 -21.90 5.10 -11.86
CA ILE A 101 -21.67 4.76 -10.46
C ILE A 101 -22.12 3.32 -10.21
N LYS A 102 -21.19 2.48 -9.76
CA LYS A 102 -21.44 1.11 -9.34
C LYS A 102 -21.26 1.01 -7.82
N LYS A 103 -22.32 0.57 -7.13
CA LYS A 103 -22.29 0.25 -5.70
C LYS A 103 -21.99 -1.24 -5.51
N ILE A 104 -21.10 -1.53 -4.57
CA ILE A 104 -20.60 -2.88 -4.27
C ILE A 104 -20.77 -3.08 -2.76
N PRO A 105 -21.53 -4.09 -2.31
CA PRO A 105 -21.65 -4.44 -0.90
C PRO A 105 -20.26 -4.72 -0.29
N PHE A 106 -20.01 -4.27 0.94
CA PHE A 106 -18.71 -4.51 1.58
C PHE A 106 -18.42 -5.99 1.84
N ASP A 107 -19.42 -6.86 1.97
CA ASP A 107 -19.19 -8.30 2.13
C ASP A 107 -18.56 -8.94 0.89
N GLU A 108 -18.73 -8.33 -0.28
CA GLU A 108 -18.11 -8.77 -1.52
C GLU A 108 -16.69 -8.20 -1.71
N VAL A 109 -16.30 -7.16 -0.96
CA VAL A 109 -15.02 -6.46 -1.15
C VAL A 109 -13.92 -7.10 -0.31
N LEU A 110 -12.87 -7.60 -0.97
CA LEU A 110 -11.68 -8.15 -0.32
C LEU A 110 -10.62 -7.08 -0.07
N LYS A 111 -10.37 -6.23 -1.06
CA LYS A 111 -9.30 -5.24 -1.02
C LYS A 111 -9.61 -4.06 -1.92
N ILE A 112 -9.17 -2.87 -1.50
CA ILE A 112 -9.29 -1.63 -2.27
C ILE A 112 -7.91 -0.99 -2.30
N SER A 113 -7.33 -0.78 -3.47
CA SER A 113 -6.02 -0.13 -3.60
C SER A 113 -6.04 1.00 -4.63
N LEU A 114 -5.24 2.04 -4.41
CA LEU A 114 -4.91 3.02 -5.43
C LEU A 114 -4.28 2.32 -6.64
N CYS A 115 -4.52 2.88 -7.82
CA CYS A 115 -3.84 2.45 -9.03
C CYS A 115 -3.61 3.64 -9.96
N THR A 116 -2.71 3.46 -10.91
CA THR A 116 -2.58 4.38 -12.04
C THR A 116 -3.63 4.04 -13.09
N LEU A 117 -4.21 5.06 -13.72
CA LEU A 117 -5.03 4.85 -14.92
C LEU A 117 -4.12 4.22 -15.97
N LYS A 118 -4.45 3.01 -16.41
CA LYS A 118 -3.86 2.44 -17.62
C LYS A 118 -4.64 3.04 -18.79
N ASP A 119 -3.95 3.82 -19.62
CA ASP A 119 -4.43 4.28 -20.92
C ASP A 119 -4.83 3.09 -21.83
#